data_AF-A0A1G2XGZ8-F1
#
_entry.id   AF-A0A1G2XGZ8-F1
#
_cell.length_a   1.000
_cell.length_b   1.000
_cell.length_c   1.000
_cell.angle_alpha   90.00
_cell.angle_beta   90.00
_cell.angle_gamma   90.00
#
_symmetry.space_group_name_H-M   'P 1'
#
loop_
_entity.id
_entity.type
_entity.pdbx_description
1 polymer ?
#
loop_
_entity_poly.entity_id
_entity_poly.type
_entity_poly.pdbx_seq_one_letter_code
_entity_poly.pdbx_strand_id
1 'polypeptide(L)'
;MNRKKWIIAACIVAALVVSSSLAIHFYNSPPDPSKMTSQQIMDYAKSEDFNNLPREQRGEFFRQAMDSRVNNYFSTPPEERTKYLDKVIDEMGAMRNQRPPQMRDRRPPDPNMFQRFRNAKPSERRAMRESRDPEQSARQRMFFNALRQRAQERGIQMPGRGGGRGGPR
;
A
#
# COMPACT_ATOMS: atom_id res chain seq x y z
N MET A 1 19.06 -53.06 -14.33
CA MET A 1 18.26 -51.81 -14.23
C MET A 1 18.81 -50.77 -15.21
N ASN A 2 18.00 -50.23 -16.13
CA ASN A 2 18.49 -49.38 -17.23
C ASN A 2 18.75 -47.94 -16.77
N ARG A 3 20.01 -47.46 -16.87
CA ARG A 3 20.39 -46.06 -16.57
C ARG A 3 19.51 -45.02 -17.25
N LYS A 4 19.06 -45.29 -18.48
CA LYS A 4 18.14 -44.43 -19.24
C LYS A 4 16.80 -44.21 -18.51
N LYS A 5 16.25 -45.23 -17.84
CA LYS A 5 14.98 -45.11 -17.09
C LYS A 5 15.15 -44.23 -15.84
N TRP A 6 16.31 -44.28 -15.19
CA TRP A 6 16.62 -43.42 -14.04
C TRP A 6 16.80 -41.96 -14.41
N ILE A 7 17.45 -41.68 -15.55
CA ILE A 7 17.61 -40.30 -16.05
C ILE A 7 16.23 -39.70 -16.34
N ILE A 8 15.36 -40.43 -17.03
CA ILE A 8 13.99 -39.96 -17.34
C ILE A 8 13.19 -39.72 -16.06
N ALA A 9 13.22 -40.66 -15.10
CA ALA A 9 12.54 -40.49 -13.82
C ALA A 9 13.06 -39.27 -13.04
N ALA A 10 14.38 -39.06 -13.00
CA ALA A 10 14.98 -37.90 -12.35
C ALA A 10 14.55 -36.57 -13.01
N CYS A 11 14.47 -36.51 -14.34
CA CYS A 11 13.98 -35.33 -15.06
C CYS A 11 12.51 -35.03 -14.74
N ILE A 12 11.65 -36.05 -14.67
CA ILE A 12 10.23 -35.87 -14.32
C ILE A 12 10.10 -35.34 -12.89
N VAL A 13 10.83 -35.92 -11.93
CA VAL A 13 10.80 -35.46 -10.53
C VAL A 13 11.32 -34.02 -10.43
N ALA A 14 12.41 -33.69 -11.12
CA ALA A 14 12.93 -32.32 -11.15
C ALA A 14 11.91 -31.33 -11.74
N ALA A 15 11.24 -31.68 -12.84
CA ALA A 15 10.20 -30.84 -13.43
C ALA A 15 8.99 -30.65 -12.48
N LEU A 16 8.59 -31.70 -11.75
CA LEU A 16 7.51 -31.61 -10.76
C LEU A 16 7.88 -30.75 -9.56
N VAL A 17 9.13 -30.82 -9.06
CA VAL A 17 9.59 -29.98 -7.95
C VAL A 17 9.66 -28.50 -8.38
N VAL A 18 10.23 -28.20 -9.55
CA VAL A 18 10.34 -26.82 -10.07
C VAL A 18 8.95 -26.22 -10.33
N SER A 19 8.04 -26.98 -10.94
CA SER A 19 6.66 -26.51 -11.19
C SER A 19 5.89 -26.28 -9.89
N SER A 20 6.08 -27.12 -8.87
CA SER A 20 5.46 -26.95 -7.55
C SER A 20 5.97 -25.70 -6.83
N SER A 21 7.29 -25.44 -6.87
CA SER A 21 7.87 -24.23 -6.28
C SER A 21 7.41 -22.95 -6.99
N LEU A 22 7.29 -22.97 -8.32
CA LEU A 22 6.74 -21.85 -9.08
C LEU A 22 5.27 -21.61 -8.74
N ALA A 23 4.46 -22.66 -8.64
CA ALA A 23 3.06 -22.54 -8.23
C ALA A 23 2.95 -21.88 -6.85
N ILE A 24 3.71 -22.33 -5.85
CA ILE A 24 3.70 -21.74 -4.51
C ILE A 24 4.09 -20.25 -4.55
N HIS A 25 5.08 -19.87 -5.34
CA HIS A 25 5.49 -18.48 -5.47
C HIS A 25 4.41 -17.59 -6.12
N PHE A 26 3.74 -18.08 -7.18
CA PHE A 26 2.68 -17.33 -7.85
C PHE A 26 1.39 -17.26 -7.02
N TYR A 27 1.03 -18.32 -6.29
CA TYR A 27 -0.15 -18.32 -5.43
C TYR A 27 0.03 -17.49 -4.15
N ASN A 28 1.26 -17.34 -3.65
CA ASN A 28 1.52 -16.57 -2.42
C ASN A 28 1.92 -15.11 -2.66
N SER A 29 1.97 -14.67 -3.92
CA SER A 29 2.25 -13.26 -4.22
C SER A 29 1.00 -12.40 -3.96
N PRO A 30 1.12 -11.25 -3.26
CA PRO A 30 -0.03 -10.37 -3.09
C PRO A 30 -0.54 -9.88 -4.45
N PRO A 31 -1.86 -9.68 -4.60
CA PRO A 31 -2.43 -9.12 -5.81
C PRO A 31 -1.83 -7.75 -6.09
N ASP A 32 -1.68 -7.41 -7.37
CA ASP A 32 -1.13 -6.13 -7.79
C ASP A 32 -2.11 -4.99 -7.45
N PRO A 33 -1.79 -4.12 -6.46
CA PRO A 33 -2.69 -3.07 -6.02
C PRO A 33 -2.92 -2.00 -7.09
N SER A 34 -2.06 -1.91 -8.12
CA SER A 34 -2.22 -0.93 -9.19
C SER A 34 -3.45 -1.21 -10.07
N LYS A 35 -3.91 -2.46 -10.09
CA LYS A 35 -5.06 -2.94 -10.87
C LYS A 35 -6.33 -3.08 -10.04
N MET A 36 -6.26 -2.77 -8.75
CA MET A 36 -7.37 -2.94 -7.82
C MET A 36 -8.11 -1.63 -7.59
N THR A 37 -9.43 -1.72 -7.44
CA THR A 37 -10.26 -0.60 -6.97
C THR A 37 -9.98 -0.30 -5.50
N SER A 38 -10.37 0.89 -5.02
CA SER A 38 -10.30 1.24 -3.59
C SER A 38 -10.97 0.20 -2.69
N GLN A 39 -12.12 -0.32 -3.10
CA GLN A 39 -12.85 -1.32 -2.33
C GLN A 39 -12.07 -2.64 -2.26
N GLN A 40 -11.59 -3.13 -3.41
CA GLN A 40 -10.77 -4.36 -3.45
C GLN A 40 -9.49 -4.23 -2.62
N ILE A 41 -8.81 -3.09 -2.65
CA ILE A 41 -7.62 -2.82 -1.81
C ILE A 41 -7.99 -2.96 -0.34
N MET A 42 -9.13 -2.42 0.08
CA MET A 42 -9.57 -2.48 1.46
C MET A 42 -10.04 -3.87 1.88
N ASP A 43 -10.74 -4.58 1.01
CA ASP A 43 -11.20 -5.94 1.28
C ASP A 43 -10.01 -6.89 1.38
N TYR A 44 -9.04 -6.77 0.47
CA TYR A 44 -7.78 -7.50 0.60
C TYR A 44 -7.02 -7.10 1.87
N ALA A 45 -6.94 -5.81 2.21
CA ALA A 45 -6.29 -5.37 3.45
C ALA A 45 -6.96 -5.91 4.74
N LYS A 46 -8.20 -6.40 4.67
CA LYS A 46 -8.91 -7.07 5.77
C LYS A 46 -8.72 -8.59 5.75
N SER A 47 -8.30 -9.17 4.63
CA SER A 47 -8.15 -10.62 4.46
C SER A 47 -7.06 -11.23 5.36
N GLU A 48 -7.17 -12.53 5.62
CA GLU A 48 -6.13 -13.28 6.33
C GLU A 48 -4.82 -13.30 5.54
N ASP A 49 -4.89 -13.43 4.21
CA ASP A 49 -3.73 -13.41 3.31
C ASP A 49 -2.89 -12.14 3.53
N PHE A 50 -3.54 -10.97 3.55
CA PHE A 50 -2.84 -9.72 3.82
C PHE A 50 -2.27 -9.66 5.23
N ASN A 51 -2.98 -10.19 6.24
CA ASN A 51 -2.50 -10.20 7.63
C ASN A 51 -1.29 -11.13 7.83
N ASN A 52 -1.17 -12.18 7.01
CA ASN A 52 -0.05 -13.11 6.99
C ASN A 52 1.18 -12.55 6.26
N LEU A 53 1.04 -11.45 5.50
CA LEU A 53 2.19 -10.82 4.83
C LEU A 53 3.18 -10.22 5.85
N PRO A 54 4.50 -10.31 5.57
CA PRO A 54 5.53 -9.53 6.26
C PRO A 54 5.18 -8.05 6.30
N ARG A 55 5.58 -7.36 7.37
CA ARG A 55 5.26 -5.93 7.58
C ARG A 55 5.73 -5.06 6.41
N GLU A 56 6.89 -5.38 5.86
CA GLU A 56 7.51 -4.69 4.73
C GLU A 56 6.64 -4.83 3.48
N GLN A 57 6.15 -6.04 3.19
CA GLN A 57 5.27 -6.29 2.03
C GLN A 57 3.93 -5.59 2.16
N ARG A 58 3.35 -5.54 3.37
CA ARG A 58 2.14 -4.74 3.63
C ARG A 58 2.37 -3.25 3.37
N GLY A 59 3.53 -2.73 3.76
CA GLY A 59 3.93 -1.36 3.51
C GLY A 59 4.06 -1.06 2.01
N GLU A 60 4.75 -1.93 1.28
CA GLU A 60 4.93 -1.81 -0.16
C GLU A 60 3.60 -1.94 -0.93
N PHE A 61 2.69 -2.83 -0.51
CA PHE A 61 1.35 -2.94 -1.10
C PHE A 61 0.59 -1.61 -1.06
N PHE A 62 0.53 -0.94 0.11
CA PHE A 62 -0.13 0.36 0.21
C PHE A 62 0.62 1.48 -0.51
N ARG A 63 1.95 1.40 -0.57
CA ARG A 63 2.77 2.34 -1.34
C ARG A 63 2.44 2.25 -2.83
N GLN A 64 2.43 1.04 -3.40
CA GLN A 64 2.08 0.80 -4.79
C GLN A 64 0.63 1.21 -5.11
N ALA A 65 -0.31 0.93 -4.19
CA ALA A 65 -1.69 1.40 -4.31
C ALA A 65 -1.77 2.94 -4.43
N MET A 66 -0.99 3.65 -3.61
CA MET A 66 -0.94 5.12 -3.63
C MET A 66 -0.27 5.64 -4.91
N ASP A 67 0.84 5.02 -5.30
CA ASP A 67 1.59 5.39 -6.50
C ASP A 67 0.75 5.23 -7.76
N SER A 68 -0.05 4.15 -7.85
CA SER A 68 -1.03 3.97 -8.92
C SER A 68 -2.03 5.13 -8.98
N ARG A 69 -2.61 5.54 -7.85
CA ARG A 69 -3.56 6.67 -7.83
C ARG A 69 -2.94 7.98 -8.28
N VAL A 70 -1.70 8.24 -7.88
CA VAL A 70 -0.96 9.44 -8.27
C VAL A 70 -0.66 9.39 -9.77
N ASN A 71 -0.17 8.27 -10.27
CA ASN A 71 0.11 8.11 -11.70
C ASN A 71 -1.17 8.27 -12.53
N ASN A 72 -2.27 7.64 -12.14
CA ASN A 72 -3.57 7.80 -12.78
C ASN A 72 -4.02 9.27 -12.84
N TYR A 73 -3.83 10.03 -11.75
CA TYR A 73 -4.15 11.47 -11.74
C TYR A 73 -3.33 12.28 -12.77
N PHE A 74 -2.03 12.02 -12.87
CA PHE A 74 -1.16 12.74 -13.81
C PHE A 74 -1.35 12.29 -15.26
N SER A 75 -1.72 11.03 -15.48
CA SER A 75 -2.08 10.48 -16.80
C SER A 75 -3.47 10.88 -17.28
N THR A 76 -4.37 11.28 -16.36
CA THR A 76 -5.70 11.78 -16.71
C THR A 76 -5.60 13.17 -17.36
N PRO A 77 -6.31 13.42 -18.48
CA PRO A 77 -6.36 14.74 -19.11
C PRO A 77 -6.79 15.83 -18.12
N PRO A 78 -6.24 17.06 -18.20
CA PRO A 78 -6.53 18.13 -17.24
C PRO A 78 -8.02 18.37 -16.99
N GLU A 79 -8.83 18.31 -18.03
CA GLU A 79 -10.29 18.48 -18.02
C GLU A 79 -11.03 17.38 -17.24
N GLU A 80 -10.46 16.17 -17.14
CA GLU A 80 -11.06 15.04 -16.43
C GLU A 80 -10.56 14.89 -14.99
N ARG A 81 -9.51 15.61 -14.61
CA ARG A 81 -8.89 15.50 -13.27
C ARG A 81 -9.86 15.79 -12.14
N THR A 82 -10.75 16.76 -12.31
CA THR A 82 -11.76 17.10 -11.30
C THR A 82 -12.70 15.92 -11.04
N LYS A 83 -13.18 15.26 -12.10
CA LYS A 83 -14.03 14.06 -12.01
C LYS A 83 -13.29 12.90 -11.35
N TYR A 84 -12.00 12.73 -11.66
CA TYR A 84 -11.17 11.72 -11.00
C TYR A 84 -11.00 12.01 -9.51
N LEU A 85 -10.71 13.25 -9.11
CA LEU A 85 -10.60 13.64 -7.71
C LEU A 85 -11.92 13.43 -6.96
N ASP A 86 -13.07 13.73 -7.58
CA ASP A 86 -14.39 13.49 -7.00
C ASP A 86 -14.61 12.01 -6.71
N LYS A 87 -14.29 11.13 -7.67
CA LYS A 87 -14.34 9.68 -7.49
C LYS A 87 -13.48 9.24 -6.31
N VAL A 88 -12.23 9.72 -6.22
CA VAL A 88 -11.33 9.35 -5.12
C VAL A 88 -11.87 9.85 -3.77
N ILE A 89 -12.47 11.04 -3.72
CA ILE A 89 -13.10 11.58 -2.50
C ILE A 89 -14.29 10.72 -2.07
N ASP A 90 -15.14 10.29 -3.00
CA ASP A 90 -16.28 9.44 -2.71
C ASP A 90 -15.84 8.07 -2.18
N GLU A 91 -14.80 7.48 -2.80
CA GLU A 91 -14.18 6.24 -2.33
C GLU A 91 -13.62 6.40 -0.91
N MET A 92 -12.94 7.52 -0.61
CA MET A 92 -12.45 7.81 0.75
C MET A 92 -13.59 8.00 1.76
N GLY A 93 -14.68 8.66 1.36
CA GLY A 93 -15.88 8.80 2.17
C GLY A 93 -16.51 7.45 2.50
N ALA A 94 -16.68 6.58 1.51
CA ALA A 94 -17.19 5.24 1.69
C ALA A 94 -16.30 4.41 2.63
N MET A 95 -14.97 4.47 2.45
CA MET A 95 -14.02 3.80 3.34
C MET A 95 -14.09 4.32 4.79
N ARG A 96 -14.31 5.62 4.98
CA ARG A 96 -14.46 6.22 6.31
C ARG A 96 -15.69 5.68 7.03
N ASN A 97 -16.79 5.49 6.30
CA ASN A 97 -18.04 4.94 6.86
C ASN A 97 -17.94 3.44 7.15
N GLN A 98 -17.15 2.70 6.36
CA GLN A 98 -16.91 1.27 6.57
C GLN A 98 -15.89 0.95 7.66
N ARG A 99 -15.11 1.94 8.13
CA ARG A 99 -14.16 1.71 9.22
C ARG A 99 -14.93 1.62 10.55
N PRO A 100 -14.99 0.45 11.21
CA PRO A 100 -15.58 0.38 12.53
C PRO A 100 -14.80 1.31 13.48
N PRO A 101 -15.46 1.96 14.46
CA PRO A 101 -14.81 2.80 15.48
C PRO A 101 -13.65 2.11 16.23
N GLN A 102 -13.59 0.77 16.17
CA GLN A 102 -12.67 -0.11 16.88
C GLN A 102 -11.20 -0.05 16.46
N MET A 103 -10.81 0.73 15.42
CA MET A 103 -9.37 1.01 15.23
C MET A 103 -8.80 1.99 16.29
N ARG A 104 -9.61 2.55 17.19
CA ARG A 104 -9.12 3.26 18.38
C ARG A 104 -8.45 2.34 19.41
N ASP A 105 -8.75 1.05 19.42
CA ASP A 105 -8.21 0.08 20.39
C ASP A 105 -7.00 -0.71 19.87
N ARG A 106 -6.55 -0.43 18.64
CA ARG A 106 -5.39 -1.12 18.04
C ARG A 106 -4.08 -0.61 18.64
N ARG A 107 -3.69 -1.21 19.78
CA ARG A 107 -2.41 -1.12 20.49
C ARG A 107 -1.93 0.32 20.74
N PRO A 108 -1.58 0.70 21.98
CA PRO A 108 -0.95 2.00 22.21
C PRO A 108 0.23 2.15 21.23
N PRO A 109 0.40 3.33 20.60
CA PRO A 109 1.56 3.61 19.77
C PRO A 109 2.79 3.10 20.53
N ASP A 110 3.59 2.23 19.91
CA ASP A 110 4.79 1.67 20.57
C ASP A 110 5.52 2.85 21.24
N PRO A 111 5.64 2.88 22.58
CA PRO A 111 6.21 4.03 23.28
C PRO A 111 7.66 4.29 22.81
N ASN A 112 8.31 3.25 22.28
CA ASN A 112 9.65 3.35 21.71
C ASN A 112 9.65 3.76 20.23
N MET A 113 8.51 3.96 19.56
CA MET A 113 8.50 4.40 18.15
C MET A 113 9.20 5.74 18.00
N PHE A 114 8.88 6.71 18.86
CA PHE A 114 9.53 8.02 18.84
C PHE A 114 11.02 7.89 19.17
N GLN A 115 11.36 7.02 20.11
CA GLN A 115 12.75 6.77 20.51
C GLN A 115 13.56 6.07 19.41
N ARG A 116 12.98 5.12 18.67
CA ARG A 116 13.57 4.49 17.47
C ARG A 116 13.85 5.53 16.39
N PHE A 117 12.90 6.43 16.11
CA PHE A 117 13.11 7.50 15.13
C PHE A 117 14.17 8.51 15.57
N ARG A 118 14.20 8.84 16.87
CA ARG A 118 15.20 9.74 17.45
C ARG A 118 16.60 9.12 17.45
N ASN A 119 16.69 7.82 17.73
CA ASN A 119 17.93 7.05 17.82
C ASN A 119 18.41 6.49 16.47
N ALA A 120 17.59 6.55 15.41
CA ALA A 120 17.98 6.16 14.07
C ALA A 120 19.23 6.95 13.64
N LYS A 121 20.25 6.24 13.16
CA LYS A 121 21.52 6.86 12.79
C LYS A 121 21.28 7.91 11.69
N PRO A 122 21.99 9.06 11.70
CA PRO A 122 21.84 10.06 10.64
C PRO A 122 22.02 9.47 9.22
N SER A 123 22.94 8.50 9.06
CA SER A 123 23.16 7.77 7.81
C SER A 123 21.94 6.95 7.38
N GLU A 124 21.26 6.28 8.30
CA GLU A 124 20.05 5.50 8.02
C GLU A 124 18.88 6.41 7.63
N ARG A 125 18.70 7.51 8.35
CA ARG A 125 17.71 8.54 8.00
C ARG A 125 17.98 9.14 6.62
N ARG A 126 19.25 9.32 6.28
CA ARG A 126 19.68 9.81 4.97
C ARG A 126 19.43 8.76 3.88
N ALA A 127 19.78 7.50 4.08
CA ALA A 127 19.47 6.41 3.16
C ALA A 127 17.96 6.24 2.92
N MET A 128 17.12 6.38 3.96
CA MET A 128 15.66 6.37 3.80
C MET A 128 15.12 7.58 3.03
N ARG A 129 15.80 8.74 3.09
CA ARG A 129 15.44 9.94 2.31
C ARG A 129 15.92 9.84 0.87
N GLU A 130 17.14 9.36 0.67
CA GLU A 130 17.80 9.25 -0.63
C GLU A 130 17.28 8.07 -1.46
N SER A 131 16.79 7.00 -0.83
CA SER A 131 16.08 5.91 -1.51
C SER A 131 14.69 6.31 -2.03
N ARG A 132 14.19 7.49 -1.67
CA ARG A 132 12.93 8.02 -2.23
C ARG A 132 13.23 8.91 -3.41
N ASP A 133 12.62 8.58 -4.53
CA ASP A 133 12.62 9.43 -5.71
C ASP A 133 12.02 10.82 -5.37
N PRO A 134 12.80 11.92 -5.50
CA PRO A 134 12.34 13.26 -5.20
C PRO A 134 11.18 13.70 -6.11
N GLU A 135 11.15 13.23 -7.35
CA GLU A 135 10.09 13.56 -8.31
C GLU A 135 8.77 12.90 -7.89
N GLN A 136 8.81 11.62 -7.55
CA GLN A 136 7.66 10.87 -7.04
C GLN A 136 7.06 11.55 -5.79
N SER A 137 7.92 11.98 -4.86
CA SER A 137 7.51 12.73 -3.67
C SER A 137 6.85 14.08 -4.01
N ALA A 138 7.36 14.78 -5.01
CA ALA A 138 6.75 16.02 -5.50
C ALA A 138 5.36 15.76 -6.10
N ARG A 139 5.22 14.75 -6.96
CA ARG A 139 3.93 14.34 -7.56
C ARG A 139 2.90 13.96 -6.50
N GLN A 140 3.29 13.16 -5.52
CA GLN A 140 2.43 12.81 -4.39
C GLN A 140 1.93 14.06 -3.64
N ARG A 141 2.82 15.01 -3.34
CA ARG A 141 2.43 16.27 -2.66
C ARG A 141 1.43 17.08 -3.49
N MET A 142 1.67 17.21 -4.80
CA MET A 142 0.75 17.91 -5.70
C MET A 142 -0.62 17.23 -5.74
N PHE A 143 -0.66 15.91 -5.87
CA PHE A 143 -1.90 15.13 -5.84
C PHE A 143 -2.70 15.35 -4.54
N PHE A 144 -2.05 15.23 -3.37
CA PHE A 144 -2.73 15.43 -2.09
C PHE A 144 -3.19 16.88 -1.87
N ASN A 145 -2.47 17.87 -2.40
CA ASN A 145 -2.90 19.25 -2.35
C ASN A 145 -4.17 19.45 -3.20
N ALA A 146 -4.19 18.94 -4.43
CA ALA A 146 -5.36 19.00 -5.31
C ALA A 146 -6.56 18.27 -4.70
N LEU A 147 -6.33 17.07 -4.15
CA LEU A 147 -7.36 16.29 -3.48
C LEU A 147 -7.94 17.00 -2.25
N ARG A 148 -7.09 17.66 -1.45
CA ARG A 148 -7.55 18.45 -0.29
C ARG A 148 -8.36 19.66 -0.73
N GLN A 149 -7.88 20.41 -1.72
CA GLN A 149 -8.58 21.57 -2.25
C GLN A 149 -9.95 21.16 -2.79
N ARG A 150 -10.01 20.09 -3.59
CA ARG A 150 -11.27 19.59 -4.13
C ARG A 150 -12.23 19.12 -3.04
N ALA A 151 -11.72 18.46 -2.00
CA ALA A 151 -12.53 18.09 -0.84
C ALA A 151 -13.09 19.32 -0.11
N GLN A 152 -12.31 20.39 0.03
CA GLN A 152 -12.76 21.65 0.63
C GLN A 152 -13.84 22.34 -0.21
N GLU A 153 -13.69 22.36 -1.54
CA GLU A 153 -14.74 22.86 -2.46
C GLU A 153 -16.06 22.09 -2.29
N ARG A 154 -15.98 20.79 -1.96
CA ARG A 154 -17.15 19.94 -1.65
C ARG A 154 -17.63 20.04 -0.19
N GLY A 155 -17.04 20.92 0.63
CA GLY A 155 -17.38 21.04 2.05
C GLY A 155 -16.93 19.85 2.91
N ILE A 156 -16.07 18.97 2.40
CA ILE A 156 -15.56 17.79 3.10
C ILE A 156 -14.25 18.14 3.80
N GLN A 157 -14.26 18.12 5.13
CA GLN A 157 -13.04 18.32 5.92
C GLN A 157 -12.19 17.03 5.93
N MET A 158 -11.07 17.06 5.21
CA MET A 158 -10.08 15.99 5.23
C MET A 158 -9.31 15.96 6.56
N PRO A 159 -8.94 14.77 7.07
CA PRO A 159 -8.08 14.67 8.26
C PRO A 159 -6.76 15.43 8.02
N GLY A 160 -6.47 16.40 8.89
CA GLY A 160 -5.24 17.18 8.79
C GLY A 160 -3.99 16.32 9.00
N ARG A 161 -2.88 16.71 8.36
CA ARG A 161 -1.55 16.05 8.45
C ARG A 161 -0.96 16.04 9.88
N GLY A 162 -1.64 16.61 10.87
CA GLY A 162 -1.20 16.73 12.26
C GLY A 162 -2.24 16.33 13.32
N GLY A 163 -3.28 15.56 12.96
CA GLY A 163 -4.39 15.20 13.87
C GLY A 163 -4.07 14.09 14.88
N GLY A 164 -3.01 14.27 15.67
CA GLY A 164 -2.62 13.41 16.78
C GLY A 164 -2.44 14.16 18.09
N ARG A 165 -3.06 15.34 18.26
CA ARG A 165 -3.12 16.04 19.54
C ARG A 165 -4.42 15.62 20.22
N GLY A 166 -4.33 14.59 21.06
CA GLY A 166 -5.38 14.27 22.01
C GLY A 166 -5.70 15.53 22.82
N GLY A 167 -6.89 16.08 22.62
CA GLY A 167 -7.42 17.08 23.52
C GLY A 167 -7.77 16.40 24.85
N PRO A 168 -7.38 16.97 25.99
CA PRO A 168 -7.92 16.55 27.28
C PRO A 168 -9.44 16.79 27.27
N ARG A 169 -10.20 15.80 27.76
CA ARG A 169 -11.56 16.01 28.25
C ARG A 169 -11.47 16.58 29.66
#